data_AF-A0A6C0BPD4-F1
#
_entry.id   AF-A0A6C0BPD4-F1
#
_cell.length_a   1.000
_cell.length_b   1.000
_cell.length_c   1.000
_cell.angle_alpha   90.00
_cell.angle_beta   90.00
_cell.angle_gamma   90.00
#
_symmetry.space_group_name_H-M   'P 1'
#
loop_
_entity.id
_entity.type
_entity.pdbx_description
1 polymer ?
#
loop_
_entity_poly.entity_id
_entity_poly.type
_entity_poly.pdbx_seq_one_letter_code
_entity_poly.pdbx_strand_id
1 'polypeptide(L)'
;MSDVQFHWNRRFSFDPDQKYLVYFRGCFCPCHKNHLAQIEPYYDVPNVNIFISQMGSEHRHGVPARVNRKIWKSYIKHCVPAECRQRIRLEQMQDGAADIKPHLDGIHRVLYVMGNEKEHLMEHGNPGPDQIRRLKKARRKREHHLRQQRERLVRILAKRHIGLDFVIDDRVMKGKVSATQFVAAIRRGATVEELSTFMPDALPLKQRQKIISRLRKCRLH
;
A
#
# COMPACT_ATOMS: atom_id res chain seq x y z
N MET A 1 -8.10 20.03 18.55
CA MET A 1 -7.80 18.62 18.21
C MET A 1 -7.90 18.49 16.70
N SER A 2 -7.02 17.73 16.04
CA SER A 2 -7.20 17.43 14.60
C SER A 2 -8.52 16.67 14.44
N ASP A 3 -9.40 17.14 13.57
CA ASP A 3 -10.61 16.43 13.18
C ASP A 3 -10.21 15.10 12.51
N VAL A 4 -10.44 13.99 13.20
CA VAL A 4 -10.14 12.64 12.70
C VAL A 4 -11.43 11.95 12.31
N GLN A 5 -11.58 11.58 11.03
CA GLN A 5 -12.77 10.86 10.55
C GLN A 5 -12.40 9.52 9.92
N PHE A 6 -13.39 8.61 9.85
CA PHE A 6 -13.24 7.27 9.30
C PHE A 6 -14.24 7.05 8.16
N HIS A 7 -13.72 6.65 7.00
CA HIS A 7 -14.48 6.44 5.77
C HIS A 7 -14.33 4.99 5.33
N TRP A 8 -15.43 4.24 5.41
CA TRP A 8 -15.48 2.82 5.05
C TRP A 8 -16.13 2.63 3.68
N ASN A 9 -15.38 2.11 2.70
CA ASN A 9 -15.89 1.78 1.35
C ASN A 9 -16.66 2.91 0.63
N ARG A 10 -16.54 4.15 1.11
CA ARG A 10 -17.20 5.34 0.56
C ARG A 10 -16.22 6.13 -0.29
N ARG A 11 -16.73 6.74 -1.36
CA ARG A 11 -15.97 7.77 -2.07
C ARG A 11 -15.80 8.95 -1.12
N PHE A 12 -14.55 9.33 -0.87
CA PHE A 12 -14.24 10.53 -0.12
C PHE A 12 -14.65 11.75 -0.96
N SER A 13 -15.33 12.72 -0.35
CA SER A 13 -15.72 13.96 -1.03
C SER A 13 -14.59 14.97 -0.90
N PHE A 14 -14.03 15.42 -2.02
CA PHE A 14 -12.94 16.39 -2.04
C PHE A 14 -13.50 17.79 -2.21
N ASP A 15 -13.25 18.65 -1.23
CA ASP A 15 -13.44 20.09 -1.35
C ASP A 15 -12.39 20.67 -2.33
N PRO A 16 -12.79 21.28 -3.46
CA PRO A 16 -11.86 21.79 -4.47
C PRO A 16 -10.91 22.88 -3.94
N ASP A 17 -11.28 23.60 -2.88
CA ASP A 17 -10.49 24.68 -2.31
C ASP A 17 -9.42 24.18 -1.32
N GLN A 18 -9.49 22.90 -0.94
CA GLN A 18 -8.51 22.26 -0.07
C GLN A 18 -7.47 21.46 -0.86
N LYS A 19 -6.28 21.32 -0.30
CA LYS A 19 -5.22 20.43 -0.82
C LYS A 19 -5.08 19.20 0.04
N TYR A 20 -5.00 18.04 -0.62
CA TYR A 20 -5.01 16.75 0.04
C TYR A 20 -3.73 15.97 -0.21
N LEU A 21 -3.35 15.14 0.76
CA LEU A 21 -2.30 14.14 0.61
C LEU A 21 -2.89 12.75 0.88
N VAL A 22 -3.01 11.93 -0.17
CA VAL A 22 -3.30 10.51 -0.03
C VAL A 22 -2.02 9.81 0.36
N TYR A 23 -1.97 9.32 1.60
CA TYR A 23 -0.87 8.53 2.11
C TYR A 23 -1.19 7.04 1.96
N PHE A 24 -0.49 6.39 1.02
CA PHE A 24 -0.51 4.96 0.84
C PHE A 24 0.72 4.33 1.49
N ARG A 25 0.51 3.59 2.57
CA ARG A 25 1.55 2.75 3.16
C ARG A 25 1.78 1.57 2.21
N GLY A 26 2.82 1.68 1.40
CA GLY A 26 3.18 0.72 0.36
C GLY A 26 3.38 -0.70 0.90
N CYS A 27 3.58 -1.62 -0.03
CA CYS A 27 3.50 -3.05 0.26
C CYS A 27 4.81 -3.62 0.85
N PHE A 28 4.65 -4.54 1.81
CA PHE A 28 5.71 -5.42 2.34
C PHE A 28 5.99 -6.61 1.40
N CYS A 29 5.02 -6.93 0.55
CA CYS A 29 5.02 -8.05 -0.38
C CYS A 29 5.37 -7.57 -1.81
N PRO A 30 5.54 -8.47 -2.81
CA PRO A 30 5.70 -8.03 -4.19
C PRO A 30 4.53 -7.14 -4.61
N CYS A 31 4.82 -5.98 -5.19
CA CYS A 31 3.76 -5.12 -5.69
C CYS A 31 2.98 -5.80 -6.83
N HIS A 32 1.66 -5.92 -6.68
CA HIS A 32 0.71 -6.46 -7.65
C HIS A 32 -0.38 -5.42 -8.00
N LYS A 33 -1.23 -5.74 -8.99
CA LYS A 33 -2.22 -4.81 -9.55
C LYS A 33 -3.18 -4.20 -8.54
N ASN A 34 -3.57 -4.94 -7.50
CA ASN A 34 -4.47 -4.43 -6.47
C ASN A 34 -3.86 -3.24 -5.70
N HIS A 35 -2.53 -3.16 -5.50
CA HIS A 35 -1.96 -1.96 -4.87
C HIS A 35 -2.10 -0.71 -5.74
N LEU A 36 -2.04 -0.86 -7.06
CA LEU A 36 -2.28 0.26 -7.98
C LEU A 36 -3.76 0.66 -7.97
N ALA A 37 -4.67 -0.31 -7.94
CA ALA A 37 -6.11 -0.08 -7.85
C ALA A 37 -6.54 0.68 -6.57
N GLN A 38 -5.77 0.57 -5.48
CA GLN A 38 -6.04 1.33 -4.25
C GLN A 38 -5.83 2.84 -4.39
N ILE A 39 -5.01 3.28 -5.34
CA ILE A 39 -4.70 4.70 -5.55
C ILE A 39 -5.33 5.28 -6.83
N GLU A 40 -5.84 4.42 -7.70
CA GLU A 40 -6.51 4.77 -8.95
C GLU A 40 -7.69 5.76 -8.80
N PRO A 41 -8.56 5.64 -7.77
CA PRO A 41 -9.66 6.60 -7.57
C PRO A 41 -9.23 8.06 -7.38
N TYR A 42 -7.94 8.32 -7.17
CA TYR A 42 -7.40 9.65 -6.92
C TYR A 42 -6.67 10.24 -8.15
N TYR A 43 -6.61 9.53 -9.27
CA TYR A 43 -5.93 10.01 -10.48
C TYR A 43 -6.60 11.22 -11.09
N ASP A 44 -7.92 11.31 -11.04
CA ASP A 44 -8.67 12.40 -11.67
C ASP A 44 -9.00 13.54 -10.70
N VAL A 45 -8.41 13.54 -9.49
CA VAL A 45 -8.66 14.55 -8.45
C VAL A 45 -7.51 15.56 -8.43
N PRO A 46 -7.68 16.79 -8.98
CA PRO A 46 -6.55 17.69 -9.27
C PRO A 46 -5.82 18.21 -8.03
N ASN A 47 -6.54 18.40 -6.92
CA ASN A 47 -6.04 18.90 -5.66
C ASN A 47 -5.49 17.82 -4.71
N VAL A 48 -5.32 16.58 -5.21
CA VAL A 48 -4.75 15.46 -4.45
C VAL A 48 -3.31 15.17 -4.89
N ASN A 49 -2.40 15.15 -3.92
CA ASN A 49 -1.09 14.54 -4.06
C ASN A 49 -1.13 13.10 -3.53
N ILE A 50 -0.41 12.18 -4.16
CA ILE A 50 -0.36 10.77 -3.74
C ILE A 50 1.05 10.45 -3.27
N PHE A 51 1.18 10.02 -2.02
CA PHE A 51 2.43 9.59 -1.42
C PHE A 51 2.43 8.09 -1.18
N ILE A 52 3.32 7.38 -1.86
CA ILE A 52 3.52 5.93 -1.77
C ILE A 52 4.76 5.67 -0.93
N SER A 53 4.53 5.22 0.30
CA SER A 53 5.58 4.81 1.22
C SER A 53 6.02 3.37 0.93
N GLN A 54 7.04 3.17 0.10
CA GLN A 54 7.51 1.84 -0.24
C GLN A 54 8.35 1.25 0.89
N MET A 55 7.77 0.34 1.67
CA MET A 55 8.49 -0.36 2.73
C MET A 55 9.32 -1.52 2.17
N GLY A 56 8.69 -2.45 1.44
CA GLY A 56 9.30 -3.75 1.13
C GLY A 56 9.56 -4.58 2.41
N SER A 57 9.79 -5.88 2.26
CA SER A 57 10.21 -6.70 3.39
C SER A 57 10.93 -7.94 2.90
N GLU A 58 12.25 -7.87 2.89
CA GLU A 58 13.09 -9.03 2.61
C GLU A 58 12.85 -10.13 3.65
N HIS A 59 12.66 -9.77 4.92
CA HIS A 59 12.41 -10.76 5.98
C HIS A 59 11.02 -11.42 5.91
N ARG A 60 9.98 -10.72 5.46
CA ARG A 60 8.60 -11.26 5.49
C ARG A 60 8.22 -12.01 4.20
N HIS A 61 8.57 -11.44 3.05
CA HIS A 61 8.16 -11.96 1.74
C HIS A 61 9.35 -12.15 0.80
N GLY A 62 10.58 -11.95 1.27
CA GLY A 62 11.77 -12.11 0.46
C GLY A 62 11.97 -11.04 -0.61
N VAL A 63 11.19 -9.96 -0.59
CA VAL A 63 11.29 -8.89 -1.61
C VAL A 63 11.95 -7.64 -1.02
N PRO A 64 13.17 -7.30 -1.44
CA PRO A 64 13.84 -6.08 -1.01
C PRO A 64 13.09 -4.82 -1.46
N ALA A 65 13.11 -3.78 -0.63
CA ALA A 65 12.48 -2.48 -0.92
C ALA A 65 12.90 -1.91 -2.29
N ARG A 66 14.18 -2.04 -2.65
CA ARG A 66 14.73 -1.62 -3.96
C ARG A 66 14.05 -2.30 -5.15
N VAL A 67 13.62 -3.57 -5.00
CA VAL A 67 12.94 -4.32 -6.07
C VAL A 67 11.52 -3.79 -6.21
N ASN A 68 10.77 -3.69 -5.11
CA ASN A 68 9.43 -3.12 -5.14
C ASN A 68 9.41 -1.67 -5.66
N ARG A 69 10.39 -0.84 -5.29
CA ARG A 69 10.51 0.52 -5.83
C ARG A 69 10.66 0.52 -7.34
N LYS A 70 11.42 -0.42 -7.91
CA LYS A 70 11.54 -0.57 -9.38
C LYS A 70 10.23 -1.03 -10.03
N ILE A 71 9.47 -1.90 -9.35
CA ILE A 71 8.14 -2.34 -9.83
C ILE A 71 7.17 -1.15 -9.85
N TRP A 72 7.07 -0.42 -8.74
CA TRP A 72 6.24 0.79 -8.67
C TRP A 72 6.60 1.84 -9.70
N LYS A 73 7.89 2.13 -9.90
CA LYS A 73 8.33 3.04 -10.97
C LYS A 73 7.83 2.58 -12.34
N SER A 74 7.80 1.27 -12.60
CA SER A 74 7.25 0.72 -13.84
C SER A 74 5.75 0.91 -13.93
N TYR A 75 5.00 0.64 -12.85
CA TYR A 75 3.55 0.84 -12.82
C TYR A 75 3.19 2.32 -13.00
N ILE A 76 3.85 3.23 -12.28
CA ILE A 76 3.62 4.67 -12.42
C ILE A 76 3.92 5.13 -13.85
N LYS A 77 5.02 4.66 -14.45
CA LYS A 77 5.40 5.07 -15.81
C LYS A 77 4.41 4.59 -16.88
N HIS A 78 3.86 3.38 -16.74
CA HIS A 78 3.14 2.71 -17.82
C HIS A 78 1.63 2.60 -17.60
N CYS A 79 1.16 2.66 -16.36
CA CYS A 79 -0.22 2.39 -15.99
C CYS A 79 -0.93 3.61 -15.40
N VAL A 80 -0.20 4.67 -15.04
CA VAL A 80 -0.78 5.91 -14.52
C VAL A 80 -0.84 6.97 -15.64
N PRO A 81 -1.96 7.72 -15.76
CA PRO A 81 -2.07 8.86 -16.69
C PRO A 81 -0.93 9.87 -16.51
N ALA A 82 -0.43 10.43 -17.60
CA ALA A 82 0.80 11.22 -17.60
C ALA A 82 0.71 12.46 -16.70
N GLU A 83 -0.43 13.16 -16.78
CA GLU A 83 -0.84 14.32 -15.99
C GLU A 83 -0.91 14.04 -14.49
N CYS A 84 -1.13 12.78 -14.09
CA CYS A 84 -1.17 12.39 -12.68
C CYS A 84 0.24 12.07 -12.13
N ARG A 85 1.18 11.60 -12.97
CA ARG A 85 2.50 11.10 -12.49
C ARG A 85 3.27 12.12 -11.67
N GLN A 86 3.16 13.40 -12.02
CA GLN A 86 3.83 14.50 -11.31
C GLN A 86 3.32 14.72 -9.88
N ARG A 87 2.11 14.28 -9.56
CA ARG A 87 1.51 14.33 -8.21
C ARG A 87 1.81 13.10 -7.37
N ILE A 88 2.43 12.07 -7.96
CA ILE A 88 2.83 10.85 -7.24
C ILE A 88 4.25 10.99 -6.73
N ARG A 89 4.44 10.72 -5.44
CA ARG A 89 5.75 10.61 -4.77
C ARG A 89 5.94 9.19 -4.30
N LEU A 90 7.11 8.61 -4.60
CA LEU A 90 7.47 7.24 -4.25
C LEU A 90 8.78 7.23 -3.48
N GLU A 91 8.68 7.02 -2.19
CA GLU A 91 9.81 7.09 -1.26
C GLU A 91 9.91 5.84 -0.41
N GLN A 92 11.14 5.50 0.00
CA GLN A 92 11.37 4.41 0.93
C GLN A 92 11.39 4.98 2.34
N MET A 93 10.40 4.62 3.15
CA MET A 93 10.28 5.13 4.51
C MET A 93 10.97 4.22 5.52
N GLN A 94 11.53 4.83 6.55
CA GLN A 94 12.03 4.15 7.76
C GLN A 94 11.11 4.40 8.96
N ASP A 95 10.54 5.61 9.06
CA ASP A 95 9.65 6.02 10.15
C ASP A 95 8.45 6.78 9.56
N GLY A 96 7.34 6.06 9.35
CA GLY A 96 6.20 6.52 8.55
C GLY A 96 5.61 7.89 8.91
N ALA A 97 5.84 8.40 10.12
CA ALA A 97 5.41 9.74 10.52
C ALA A 97 6.46 10.83 10.26
N ALA A 98 7.76 10.51 10.34
CA ALA A 98 8.83 11.46 10.08
C ALA A 98 8.96 11.75 8.59
N ASP A 99 8.91 10.72 7.74
CA ASP A 99 9.23 10.91 6.32
C ASP A 99 8.06 11.51 5.51
N ILE A 100 6.84 11.62 6.07
CA ILE A 100 5.74 12.35 5.40
C ILE A 100 5.86 13.86 5.61
N LYS A 101 6.54 14.30 6.68
CA LYS A 101 6.64 15.69 7.12
C LYS A 101 7.08 16.66 6.00
N PRO A 102 8.06 16.33 5.14
CA PRO A 102 8.48 17.21 4.04
C PRO A 102 7.40 17.45 2.98
N HIS A 103 6.32 16.66 2.97
CA HIS A 103 5.26 16.71 1.96
C HIS A 103 3.96 17.34 2.48
N LEU A 104 3.99 17.92 3.69
CA LEU A 104 2.80 18.46 4.34
C LEU A 104 2.59 19.96 4.10
N ASP A 105 3.53 20.64 3.44
CA ASP A 105 3.45 22.08 3.23
C ASP A 105 2.29 22.42 2.28
N GLY A 106 1.37 23.26 2.75
CA GLY A 106 0.13 23.62 2.04
C GLY A 106 -0.92 22.51 1.99
N ILE A 107 -0.72 21.36 2.64
CA ILE A 107 -1.71 20.30 2.76
C ILE A 107 -2.68 20.63 3.88
N HIS A 108 -3.97 20.52 3.60
CA HIS A 108 -5.05 20.77 4.56
C HIS A 108 -5.47 19.47 5.26
N ARG A 109 -5.45 18.35 4.53
CA ARG A 109 -5.97 17.08 5.01
C ARG A 109 -5.20 15.88 4.43
N VAL A 110 -4.89 14.91 5.28
CA VAL A 110 -4.23 13.66 4.89
C VAL A 110 -5.25 12.53 4.89
N LEU A 111 -5.32 11.78 3.79
CA LEU A 111 -6.10 10.56 3.68
C LEU A 111 -5.16 9.36 3.85
N TYR A 112 -5.25 8.68 4.98
CA TYR A 112 -4.49 7.46 5.25
C TYR A 112 -5.26 6.25 4.69
N VAL A 113 -4.76 5.68 3.58
CA VAL A 113 -5.40 4.54 2.91
C VAL A 113 -4.94 3.24 3.55
N MET A 114 -5.90 2.41 3.96
CA MET A 114 -5.69 1.11 4.58
C MET A 114 -6.37 0.00 3.79
N GLY A 115 -5.68 -1.13 3.64
CA GLY A 115 -6.36 -2.39 3.29
C GLY A 115 -7.07 -2.98 4.50
N ASN A 116 -8.03 -3.88 4.25
CA ASN A 116 -8.68 -4.66 5.31
C ASN A 116 -7.70 -5.67 5.94
N GLU A 117 -6.96 -5.25 6.96
CA GLU A 117 -6.00 -6.14 7.62
C GLU A 117 -6.66 -7.19 8.54
N LYS A 118 -7.99 -7.12 8.76
CA LYS A 118 -8.70 -8.00 9.71
C LYS A 118 -8.97 -9.41 9.16
N GLU A 119 -9.07 -9.58 7.84
CA GLU A 119 -9.51 -10.87 7.25
C GLU A 119 -8.39 -11.91 7.11
N HIS A 120 -7.13 -11.51 6.94
CA HIS A 120 -6.03 -12.45 6.70
C HIS A 120 -5.70 -13.41 7.87
N LEU A 121 -6.27 -13.19 9.06
CA LEU A 121 -6.09 -14.12 10.20
C LEU A 121 -7.09 -15.28 10.21
N MET A 122 -8.16 -15.20 9.42
CA MET A 122 -9.20 -16.24 9.35
C MET A 122 -9.10 -17.14 8.11
N GLU A 123 -8.17 -16.86 7.19
CA GLU A 123 -7.97 -17.65 5.97
C GLU A 123 -7.10 -18.91 6.17
N HIS A 124 -6.56 -19.14 7.36
CA HIS A 124 -5.66 -20.26 7.64
C HIS A 124 -6.36 -21.40 8.41
N GLY A 125 -7.25 -22.12 7.74
CA GLY A 125 -7.84 -23.39 8.23
C GLY A 125 -8.47 -23.31 9.63
N ASN A 126 -8.64 -24.45 10.29
CA ASN A 126 -8.97 -24.52 11.72
C ASN A 126 -7.65 -24.58 12.52
N PRO A 127 -7.06 -23.44 12.92
CA PRO A 127 -5.79 -23.44 13.64
C PRO A 127 -5.96 -24.11 15.01
N GLY A 128 -4.97 -24.93 15.40
CA GLY A 128 -4.95 -25.51 16.74
C GLY A 128 -4.86 -24.44 17.84
N PRO A 129 -5.21 -24.76 19.10
CA PRO A 129 -5.25 -23.80 20.22
C PRO A 129 -3.96 -22.99 20.41
N ASP A 130 -2.79 -23.62 20.24
CA ASP A 130 -1.49 -22.95 20.36
C ASP A 130 -1.22 -21.95 19.23
N GLN A 131 -1.66 -22.29 18.01
CA GLN A 131 -1.57 -21.39 16.87
C GLN A 131 -2.48 -20.18 17.08
N ILE A 132 -3.70 -20.38 17.58
CA ILE A 132 -4.61 -19.28 17.97
C ILE A 132 -3.95 -18.36 18.99
N ARG A 133 -3.30 -18.92 20.02
CA ARG A 133 -2.61 -18.13 21.06
C ARG A 133 -1.45 -17.31 20.47
N ARG A 134 -0.63 -17.90 19.60
CA ARG A 134 0.47 -17.20 18.90
C ARG A 134 -0.05 -16.09 17.99
N LEU A 135 -1.10 -16.35 17.22
CA LEU A 135 -1.75 -15.36 16.35
C LEU A 135 -2.32 -14.19 17.16
N LYS A 136 -3.00 -14.45 18.28
CA LYS A 136 -3.51 -13.40 19.19
C LYS A 136 -2.38 -12.55 19.76
N LYS A 137 -1.24 -13.15 20.18
CA LYS A 137 -0.08 -12.41 20.69
C LYS A 137 0.57 -11.54 19.60
N ALA A 138 0.78 -12.10 18.41
CA ALA A 138 1.32 -11.37 17.26
C ALA A 138 0.41 -10.19 16.86
N ARG A 139 -0.92 -10.41 16.87
CA ARG A 139 -1.93 -9.38 16.62
C ARG A 139 -1.82 -8.23 17.63
N ARG A 140 -1.79 -8.51 18.94
CA ARG A 140 -1.66 -7.46 19.97
C ARG A 140 -0.38 -6.64 19.79
N LYS A 141 0.75 -7.29 19.49
CA LYS A 141 2.03 -6.59 19.22
C LYS A 141 1.93 -5.68 18.00
N ARG A 142 1.29 -6.17 16.92
CA ARG A 142 1.04 -5.39 15.70
C ARG A 142 0.11 -4.19 15.98
N GLU A 143 -1.00 -4.42 16.67
CA GLU A 143 -1.96 -3.36 17.05
C GLU A 143 -1.28 -2.28 17.90
N HIS A 144 -0.44 -2.66 18.86
CA HIS A 144 0.33 -1.73 19.67
C HIS A 144 1.29 -0.88 18.83
N HIS A 145 2.06 -1.51 17.94
CA HIS A 145 2.99 -0.79 17.05
C HIS A 145 2.25 0.15 16.08
N LEU A 146 1.15 -0.31 15.48
CA LEU A 146 0.31 0.51 14.60
C LEU A 146 -0.30 1.70 15.36
N ARG A 147 -0.73 1.49 16.61
CA ARG A 147 -1.24 2.56 17.47
C ARG A 147 -0.16 3.61 17.73
N GLN A 148 1.05 3.22 18.10
CA GLN A 148 2.16 4.16 18.31
C GLN A 148 2.47 4.98 17.06
N GLN A 149 2.53 4.34 15.89
CA GLN A 149 2.77 5.04 14.63
C GLN A 149 1.64 6.02 14.29
N ARG A 150 0.38 5.63 14.50
CA ARG A 150 -0.79 6.50 14.31
C ARG A 150 -0.76 7.69 15.28
N GLU A 151 -0.49 7.46 16.55
CA GLU A 151 -0.38 8.54 17.55
C GLU A 151 0.72 9.54 17.17
N ARG A 152 1.85 9.06 16.65
CA ARG A 152 2.94 9.93 16.18
C ARG A 152 2.51 10.76 14.97
N LEU A 153 1.85 10.14 13.98
CA LEU A 153 1.32 10.83 12.82
C LEU A 153 0.28 11.89 13.23
N VAL A 154 -0.70 11.52 14.06
CA VAL A 154 -1.73 12.43 14.59
C VAL A 154 -1.09 13.63 15.27
N ARG A 155 -0.06 13.42 16.11
CA ARG A 155 0.65 14.54 16.76
C ARG A 155 1.34 15.47 15.76
N ILE A 156 1.97 14.94 14.72
CA ILE A 156 2.63 15.75 13.68
C ILE A 156 1.60 16.57 12.90
N LEU A 157 0.50 15.95 12.50
CA LEU A 157 -0.59 16.61 11.76
C LEU A 157 -1.29 17.67 12.61
N ALA A 158 -1.60 17.35 13.87
CA ALA A 158 -2.24 18.28 14.79
C ALA A 158 -1.37 19.52 15.06
N LYS A 159 -0.05 19.37 15.20
CA LYS A 159 0.90 20.50 15.35
C LYS A 159 0.93 21.42 14.13
N ARG A 160 0.47 20.95 12.97
CA ARG A 160 0.41 21.69 11.71
C ARG A 160 -1.01 22.10 11.33
N HIS A 161 -2.00 21.85 12.19
CA HIS A 161 -3.43 22.08 11.91
C HIS A 161 -3.93 21.33 10.66
N ILE A 162 -3.40 20.14 10.40
CA ILE A 162 -3.77 19.30 9.26
C ILE A 162 -4.78 18.25 9.73
N GLY A 163 -5.89 18.10 9.00
CA GLY A 163 -6.90 17.06 9.23
C GLY A 163 -6.40 15.66 8.85
N LEU A 164 -6.99 14.61 9.45
CA LEU A 164 -6.63 13.23 9.15
C LEU A 164 -7.87 12.38 8.94
N ASP A 165 -7.95 11.73 7.79
CA ASP A 165 -9.01 10.78 7.48
C ASP A 165 -8.43 9.39 7.26
N PHE A 166 -9.11 8.39 7.80
CA PHE A 166 -8.81 6.99 7.48
C PHE A 166 -9.76 6.50 6.39
N VAL A 167 -9.21 6.06 5.26
CA VAL A 167 -9.97 5.44 4.18
C VAL A 167 -9.69 3.94 4.18
N ILE A 168 -10.73 3.14 4.36
CA ILE A 168 -10.65 1.68 4.35
C ILE A 168 -11.34 1.20 3.07
N ASP A 169 -10.55 0.65 2.15
CA ASP A 169 -11.05 0.08 0.90
C ASP A 169 -10.99 -1.46 0.95
N ASP A 170 -12.13 -2.07 1.22
CA ASP A 170 -12.30 -3.52 1.26
C ASP A 170 -12.59 -4.09 -0.14
N ARG A 171 -12.98 -3.24 -1.11
CA ARG A 171 -13.37 -3.70 -2.46
C ARG A 171 -12.16 -4.22 -3.23
N VAL A 172 -11.00 -3.61 -3.01
CA VAL A 172 -9.73 -4.06 -3.59
C VAL A 172 -9.27 -5.40 -3.01
N MET A 173 -9.70 -5.74 -1.78
CA MET A 173 -9.37 -7.01 -1.12
C MET A 173 -10.29 -8.16 -1.58
N LYS A 174 -11.54 -7.87 -1.98
CA LYS A 174 -12.48 -8.86 -2.51
C LYS A 174 -12.09 -9.41 -3.89
N GLY A 175 -11.18 -8.75 -4.60
CA GLY A 175 -10.70 -9.14 -5.92
C GLY A 175 -9.46 -10.04 -5.91
N LYS A 176 -9.67 -11.35 -5.69
CA LYS A 176 -8.91 -12.57 -6.14
C LYS A 176 -7.36 -12.63 -6.19
N VAL A 177 -6.61 -11.57 -5.93
CA VAL A 177 -5.15 -11.53 -6.12
C VAL A 177 -4.49 -11.21 -4.79
N SER A 178 -4.22 -12.25 -4.01
CA SER A 178 -3.42 -12.11 -2.80
C SER A 178 -1.93 -12.11 -3.11
N ALA A 179 -1.18 -11.34 -2.34
CA ALA A 179 0.27 -11.37 -2.41
C ALA A 179 0.85 -12.77 -2.11
N THR A 180 0.17 -13.55 -1.26
CA THR A 180 0.51 -14.94 -0.96
C THR A 180 0.42 -15.81 -2.19
N GLN A 181 -0.68 -15.73 -2.96
CA GLN A 181 -0.81 -16.45 -4.23
C GLN A 181 0.25 -16.01 -5.24
N PHE A 182 0.60 -14.72 -5.27
CA PHE A 182 1.63 -14.23 -6.19
C PHE A 182 2.99 -14.83 -5.86
N VAL A 183 3.38 -14.79 -4.59
CA VAL A 183 4.64 -15.38 -4.10
C VAL A 183 4.66 -16.89 -4.35
N ALA A 184 3.59 -17.59 -4.05
CA ALA A 184 3.46 -19.04 -4.29
C ALA A 184 3.61 -19.37 -5.80
N ALA A 185 2.98 -18.58 -6.67
CA ALA A 185 3.10 -18.74 -8.12
C ALA A 185 4.55 -18.54 -8.60
N ILE A 186 5.27 -17.55 -8.07
CA ILE A 186 6.68 -17.33 -8.43
C ILE A 186 7.54 -18.52 -7.96
N ARG A 187 7.31 -19.01 -6.74
CA ARG A 187 8.07 -20.13 -6.15
C ARG A 187 7.88 -21.44 -6.90
N ARG A 188 6.67 -21.72 -7.39
CA ARG A 188 6.39 -22.92 -8.22
C ARG A 188 6.92 -22.83 -9.66
N GLY A 189 7.55 -21.72 -10.03
CA GLY A 189 8.05 -21.52 -11.40
C GLY A 189 6.95 -21.24 -12.43
N ALA A 190 5.82 -20.67 -12.02
CA ALA A 190 4.69 -20.33 -12.90
C ALA A 190 5.12 -19.55 -14.14
N THR A 191 4.37 -19.71 -15.24
CA THR A 191 4.69 -19.09 -16.53
C THR A 191 4.56 -17.56 -16.48
N VAL A 192 5.04 -16.88 -17.53
CA VAL A 192 4.91 -15.42 -17.62
C VAL A 192 3.44 -15.01 -17.73
N GLU A 193 2.64 -15.81 -18.43
CA GLU A 193 1.21 -15.62 -18.65
C GLU A 193 0.46 -15.75 -17.33
N GLU A 194 0.72 -16.81 -16.56
CA GLU A 194 0.12 -17.00 -15.23
C GLU A 194 0.50 -15.85 -14.28
N LEU A 195 1.78 -15.49 -14.22
CA LEU A 195 2.26 -14.41 -13.33
C LEU A 195 1.77 -13.02 -13.78
N SER A 196 1.43 -12.85 -15.05
CA SER A 196 0.88 -11.60 -15.57
C SER A 196 -0.50 -11.28 -15.01
N THR A 197 -1.27 -12.29 -14.57
CA THR A 197 -2.59 -12.09 -13.95
C THR A 197 -2.52 -11.29 -12.64
N PHE A 198 -1.35 -11.25 -11.99
CA PHE A 198 -1.05 -10.48 -10.79
C PHE A 198 -0.63 -9.03 -11.08
N MET A 199 -0.40 -8.68 -12.35
CA MET A 199 0.12 -7.37 -12.77
C MET A 199 -0.97 -6.53 -13.46
N PRO A 200 -0.81 -5.19 -13.52
CA PRO A 200 -1.76 -4.35 -14.25
C PRO A 200 -1.82 -4.69 -15.73
N ASP A 201 -3.03 -4.70 -16.29
CA ASP A 201 -3.24 -5.07 -17.70
C ASP A 201 -2.61 -4.05 -18.66
N ALA A 202 -2.57 -2.78 -18.28
CA ALA A 202 -1.89 -1.73 -19.05
C ALA A 202 -0.35 -1.88 -19.09
N LEU A 203 0.25 -2.77 -18.30
CA LEU A 203 1.71 -2.92 -18.27
C LEU A 203 2.20 -3.70 -19.50
N PRO A 204 3.15 -3.17 -20.30
CA PRO A 204 3.66 -3.87 -21.48
C PRO A 204 4.32 -5.22 -21.14
N LEU A 205 4.17 -6.22 -22.01
CA LEU A 205 4.69 -7.58 -21.81
C LEU A 205 6.18 -7.60 -21.44
N LYS A 206 7.01 -6.82 -22.16
CA LYS A 206 8.45 -6.67 -21.88
C LYS A 206 8.73 -6.20 -20.44
N GLN A 207 7.90 -5.31 -19.89
CA GLN A 207 8.05 -4.86 -18.50
C GLN A 207 7.57 -5.92 -17.50
N ARG A 208 6.48 -6.65 -17.81
CA ARG A 208 6.03 -7.80 -17.00
C ARG A 208 7.14 -8.85 -16.87
N GLN A 209 7.72 -9.27 -18.00
CA GLN A 209 8.86 -10.18 -18.04
C GLN A 209 10.05 -9.67 -17.21
N LYS A 210 10.38 -8.38 -17.33
CA LYS A 210 11.46 -7.75 -16.55
C LYS A 210 11.18 -7.74 -15.04
N ILE A 211 9.93 -7.56 -14.63
CA ILE A 211 9.53 -7.64 -13.22
C ILE A 211 9.61 -9.09 -12.73
N ILE A 212 9.07 -10.05 -13.48
CA ILE A 212 9.12 -11.48 -13.15
C ILE A 212 10.57 -11.96 -12.98
N SER A 213 11.45 -11.61 -13.92
CA SER A 213 12.88 -11.94 -13.84
C SER A 213 13.54 -11.40 -12.57
N ARG A 214 13.17 -10.19 -12.13
CA ARG A 214 13.69 -9.63 -10.86
C ARG A 214 13.13 -10.35 -9.65
N LEU A 215 11.84 -10.66 -9.65
CA LEU A 215 11.18 -11.36 -8.54
C LEU A 215 11.72 -12.79 -8.38
N ARG A 216 12.01 -13.48 -9.48
CA ARG A 216 12.65 -14.82 -9.44
C ARG A 216 14.07 -14.81 -8.87
N LYS A 217 14.77 -13.67 -8.92
CA LYS A 217 16.10 -13.49 -8.30
C LYS A 217 16.02 -13.16 -6.80
N CYS A 218 14.82 -12.96 -6.27
CA CYS A 218 14.59 -12.67 -4.85
C CYS A 218 14.46 -13.99 -4.06
N ARG A 219 14.90 -14.01 -2.81
CA ARG A 219 14.74 -15.16 -1.91
C ARG A 219 13.34 -15.13 -1.28
N LEU A 220 12.31 -15.42 -2.07
CA LEU A 220 10.92 -15.34 -1.63
C LEU A 220 10.62 -16.34 -0.51
N HIS A 221 10.01 -15.86 0.57
CA HIS A 221 9.58 -16.64 1.74
C HIS A 221 8.08 -16.91 1.69
#